data_AF-A0A354DET0-F1
#
_entry.id   AF-A0A354DET0-F1
#
_cell.length_a   1.000
_cell.length_b   1.000
_cell.length_c   1.000
_cell.angle_alpha   90.00
_cell.angle_beta   90.00
_cell.angle_gamma   90.00
#
_symmetry.space_group_name_H-M   'P 1'
#
loop_
_entity.id
_entity.type
_entity.pdbx_description
1 polymer ?
#
loop_
_entity_poly.entity_id
_entity_poly.type
_entity_poly.pdbx_seq_one_letter_code
_entity_poly.pdbx_strand_id
1 'polypeptide(L)'
;MQEILGFKKGSKIYEIRLLICVAQADGYIDEIEKECIFRQVQQDLFSVKERQIFHDDIENPKDWKLLAEEIAPLINWSEKLFLTRKLFKLASKDNFIQKEETDMIYQIARTLGIDQKKIQEIENWVIEGMDWAARWSNIVSKDI
;
A
#
# COMPACT_ATOMS: atom_id res chain seq x y z
N MET A 1 -1.22 -18.69 -9.68
CA MET A 1 -0.11 -17.98 -10.35
C MET A 1 0.63 -17.17 -9.30
N GLN A 2 1.88 -17.51 -8.99
CA GLN A 2 2.74 -16.66 -8.15
C GLN A 2 3.37 -15.59 -9.04
N GLU A 3 2.92 -14.34 -8.93
CA GLU A 3 3.67 -13.20 -9.46
C GLU A 3 4.85 -12.94 -8.51
N ILE A 4 6.03 -13.48 -8.81
CA ILE A 4 7.26 -13.08 -8.14
C ILE A 4 7.92 -12.00 -9.01
N LEU A 5 7.39 -10.78 -8.94
CA LEU A 5 8.16 -9.59 -9.26
C LEU A 5 9.02 -9.30 -8.03
N GLY A 6 10.27 -9.76 -8.07
CA GLY A 6 11.19 -9.68 -6.96
C GLY A 6 11.68 -8.25 -6.72
N PHE A 7 11.02 -7.52 -5.84
CA PHE A 7 11.58 -6.33 -5.20
C PHE A 7 12.98 -6.68 -4.64
N LYS A 8 14.02 -5.90 -4.98
CA LYS A 8 15.33 -6.04 -4.33
C LYS A 8 15.14 -5.94 -2.81
N LYS A 9 15.87 -6.75 -2.02
CA LYS A 9 15.67 -6.86 -0.56
C LYS A 9 15.51 -5.51 0.18
N GLY A 10 16.28 -4.49 -0.20
CA GLY A 10 16.17 -3.13 0.38
C GLY A 10 14.87 -2.38 0.03
N SER A 11 14.28 -2.63 -1.13
CA SER A 11 13.08 -1.92 -1.62
C SER A 11 11.79 -2.31 -0.89
N LYS A 12 11.73 -3.50 -0.27
CA LYS A 12 10.56 -3.91 0.53
C LYS A 12 10.42 -3.12 1.83
N ILE A 13 11.52 -2.64 2.42
CA ILE A 13 11.45 -1.78 3.61
C ILE A 13 10.76 -0.45 3.26
N TYR A 14 11.11 0.15 2.12
CA TYR A 14 10.47 1.37 1.65
C TYR A 14 8.99 1.18 1.33
N GLU A 15 8.63 0.03 0.74
CA GLU A 15 7.22 -0.33 0.51
C GLU A 15 6.43 -0.33 1.83
N ILE A 16 6.89 -1.05 2.86
CA ILE A 16 6.19 -1.10 4.15
C ILE A 16 6.11 0.29 4.79
N ARG A 17 7.18 1.08 4.71
CA ARG A 17 7.16 2.45 5.28
C ARG A 17 6.17 3.36 4.57
N LEU A 18 6.07 3.28 3.24
CA LEU A 18 5.09 4.06 2.49
C LEU A 18 3.65 3.59 2.80
N LEU A 19 3.44 2.29 3.03
CA LEU A 19 2.16 1.77 3.52
C LEU A 19 1.79 2.36 4.89
N ILE A 20 2.75 2.41 5.83
CA ILE A 20 2.57 3.05 7.14
C ILE A 20 2.24 4.55 6.97
N CYS A 21 2.97 5.28 6.12
CA CYS A 21 2.69 6.69 5.88
C CYS A 21 1.27 6.94 5.36
N VAL A 22 0.81 6.11 4.41
CA VAL A 22 -0.54 6.22 3.83
C VAL A 22 -1.60 5.95 4.88
N ALA A 23 -1.48 4.86 5.65
CA ALA A 23 -2.44 4.52 6.70
C ALA A 23 -2.49 5.55 7.85
N GLN A 24 -1.53 6.48 7.92
CA GLN A 24 -1.53 7.56 8.91
C GLN A 24 -1.84 8.93 8.29
N ALA A 25 -2.29 8.97 7.03
CA ALA A 25 -2.53 10.23 6.33
C ALA A 25 -3.59 11.10 7.02
N ASP A 26 -4.55 10.50 7.70
CA ASP A 26 -5.60 11.14 8.49
C ASP A 26 -5.19 11.43 9.96
N GLY A 27 -4.00 10.98 10.37
CA GLY A 27 -3.42 11.19 11.70
C GLY A 27 -3.53 10.00 12.67
N TYR A 28 -4.15 8.88 12.30
CA TYR A 28 -4.24 7.67 13.13
C TYR A 28 -4.27 6.41 12.27
N ILE A 29 -3.53 5.37 12.67
CA ILE A 29 -3.61 4.05 12.02
C ILE A 29 -4.59 3.17 12.80
N ASP A 30 -5.62 2.67 12.14
CA ASP A 30 -6.60 1.78 12.74
C ASP A 30 -6.11 0.33 12.90
N GLU A 31 -6.88 -0.48 13.63
CA GLU A 31 -6.49 -1.87 13.89
C GLU A 31 -6.53 -2.75 12.63
N ILE A 32 -7.40 -2.46 11.66
CA ILE A 32 -7.52 -3.21 10.40
C ILE A 32 -6.33 -2.89 9.48
N GLU A 33 -5.94 -1.63 9.40
CA GLU A 33 -4.76 -1.16 8.67
C GLU A 33 -3.48 -1.72 9.28
N LYS A 34 -3.33 -1.64 10.62
CA LYS A 34 -2.21 -2.28 11.34
C LYS A 34 -2.13 -3.76 11.03
N GLU A 35 -3.26 -4.46 11.11
CA GLU A 35 -3.28 -5.89 10.84
C GLU A 35 -2.87 -6.18 9.38
N CYS A 36 -3.32 -5.37 8.42
CA CYS A 36 -2.92 -5.50 7.02
C CYS A 36 -1.42 -5.30 6.82
N ILE A 37 -0.84 -4.25 7.43
CA ILE A 37 0.60 -3.98 7.40
C ILE A 37 1.37 -5.14 8.04
N PHE A 38 0.96 -5.61 9.22
CA PHE A 38 1.62 -6.73 9.91
C PHE A 38 1.52 -8.04 9.13
N ARG A 39 0.38 -8.35 8.51
CA ARG A 39 0.24 -9.52 7.63
C ARG A 39 1.19 -9.43 6.44
N GLN A 40 1.35 -8.25 5.83
CA GLN A 40 2.31 -8.05 4.73
C GLN A 40 3.75 -8.28 5.22
N VAL A 41 4.12 -7.69 6.37
CA VAL A 41 5.43 -7.89 7.01
C VAL A 41 5.70 -9.36 7.35
N GLN A 42 4.70 -10.13 7.78
CA GLN A 42 4.86 -11.55 8.10
C GLN A 42 5.02 -12.44 6.87
N GLN A 43 4.37 -12.10 5.76
CA GLN A 43 4.51 -12.81 4.48
C GLN A 43 5.89 -12.59 3.86
N ASP A 44 6.53 -11.47 4.17
CA ASP A 44 7.86 -11.14 3.72
C ASP A 44 8.95 -11.71 4.65
N LEU A 45 10.09 -12.08 4.06
CA LEU A 45 11.23 -12.67 4.78
C LEU A 45 12.07 -11.60 5.51
N PHE A 46 11.42 -10.77 6.34
CA PHE A 46 12.08 -9.79 7.20
C PHE A 46 12.67 -10.43 8.44
N SER A 47 13.87 -9.99 8.80
CA SER A 47 14.52 -10.31 10.08
C SER A 47 13.80 -9.67 11.26
N VAL A 48 14.06 -10.17 12.47
CA VAL A 48 13.51 -9.60 13.72
C VAL A 48 13.84 -8.11 13.85
N LYS A 49 15.05 -7.70 13.45
CA LYS A 49 15.48 -6.29 13.49
C LYS A 49 14.68 -5.42 12.52
N GLU A 50 14.43 -5.89 11.31
CA GLU A 50 13.60 -5.17 10.32
C GLU A 50 12.15 -5.05 10.80
N ARG A 51 11.61 -6.09 11.43
CA ARG A 51 10.25 -6.04 12.01
C ARG A 51 10.14 -5.00 13.11
N GLN A 52 11.15 -4.89 13.98
CA GLN A 52 11.17 -3.86 15.03
C GLN A 52 11.14 -2.45 14.44
N ILE A 53 11.87 -2.20 13.34
CA ILE A 53 11.85 -0.89 12.65
C ILE A 53 10.41 -0.51 12.25
N PHE A 54 9.60 -1.48 11.79
CA PHE A 54 8.22 -1.18 11.39
C PHE A 54 7.31 -0.87 12.58
N HIS A 55 7.55 -1.49 13.74
CA HIS A 55 6.85 -1.11 14.97
C HIS A 55 7.17 0.34 15.36
N ASP A 56 8.45 0.71 15.32
CA ASP A 56 8.89 2.08 15.63
C ASP A 56 8.34 3.09 14.60
N ASP A 57 8.27 2.71 13.32
CA ASP A 57 7.75 3.55 12.23
C ASP A 57 6.22 3.73 12.32
N ILE A 58 5.46 2.78 12.91
CA ILE A 58 4.02 2.94 13.17
C ILE A 58 3.76 4.02 14.23
N GLU A 59 4.60 4.10 15.26
CA GLU A 59 4.46 5.15 16.29
C GLU A 59 5.00 6.50 15.80
N ASN A 60 6.02 6.47 14.94
CA ASN A 60 6.69 7.65 14.40
C ASN A 60 7.00 7.48 12.91
N PRO A 61 6.01 7.74 12.04
CA PRO A 61 6.18 7.60 10.59
C PRO A 61 7.32 8.45 10.06
N LYS A 62 7.95 7.93 9.02
CA LYS A 62 8.93 8.69 8.25
C LYS A 62 8.23 9.68 7.33
N ASP A 63 9.03 10.60 6.79
CA ASP A 63 8.59 11.50 5.73
C ASP A 63 8.36 10.70 4.44
N TRP A 64 7.10 10.62 4.01
CA TRP A 64 6.69 9.91 2.80
C TRP A 64 7.39 10.44 1.55
N LYS A 65 7.69 11.75 1.50
CA LYS A 65 8.27 12.40 0.34
C LYS A 65 9.71 11.98 0.17
N LEU A 66 10.48 12.01 1.26
CA LEU A 66 11.87 11.52 1.26
C LEU A 66 11.93 10.05 0.87
N LEU A 67 11.06 9.20 1.44
CA LEU A 67 11.00 7.78 1.08
C LEU A 67 10.70 7.55 -0.40
N ALA A 68 9.73 8.30 -0.95
CA ALA A 68 9.34 8.21 -2.35
C ALA A 68 10.47 8.67 -3.29
N GLU A 69 11.17 9.75 -2.95
CA GLU A 69 12.33 10.25 -3.69
C GLU A 69 13.51 9.26 -3.64
N GLU A 70 13.76 8.63 -2.49
CA GLU A 70 14.82 7.64 -2.30
C GLU A 70 14.55 6.34 -3.06
N ILE A 71 13.30 5.85 -3.08
CA ILE A 71 12.96 4.60 -3.77
C ILE A 71 12.78 4.80 -5.28
N ALA A 72 12.33 5.97 -5.74
CA ALA A 72 12.05 6.24 -7.16
C ALA A 72 13.15 5.85 -8.16
N PRO A 73 14.45 6.06 -7.89
CA PRO A 73 15.53 5.61 -8.79
C PRO A 73 15.93 4.14 -8.60
N LEU A 74 15.50 3.48 -7.52
CA LEU A 74 15.91 2.12 -7.16
C LEU A 74 15.01 1.03 -7.74
N ILE A 75 13.78 1.40 -8.13
CA ILE A 75 12.77 0.50 -8.66
C ILE A 75 12.43 0.82 -10.12
N ASN A 76 12.13 -0.22 -10.88
CA ASN A 76 11.73 -0.10 -12.28
C ASN A 76 10.26 0.34 -12.41
N TRP A 77 9.84 0.63 -13.65
CA TRP A 77 8.47 1.10 -13.92
C TRP A 77 7.38 0.13 -13.43
N SER A 78 7.54 -1.18 -13.64
CA SER A 78 6.56 -2.17 -13.19
C SER A 78 6.47 -2.21 -11.66
N GLU A 79 7.60 -2.09 -10.96
CA GLU A 79 7.65 -2.05 -9.50
C GLU A 79 6.96 -0.77 -8.96
N LYS A 80 7.10 0.37 -9.63
CA LYS A 80 6.39 1.62 -9.28
C LYS A 80 4.88 1.44 -9.35
N LEU A 81 4.38 0.89 -10.46
CA LEU A 81 2.95 0.62 -10.62
C LEU A 81 2.42 -0.37 -9.57
N PHE A 82 3.22 -1.40 -9.27
CA PHE A 82 2.86 -2.40 -8.27
C PHE A 82 2.81 -1.83 -6.85
N LEU A 83 3.78 -0.97 -6.51
CA LEU A 83 3.80 -0.23 -5.25
C LEU A 83 2.56 0.67 -5.13
N THR A 84 2.27 1.49 -6.15
CA THR A 84 1.07 2.34 -6.15
C THR A 84 -0.21 1.54 -5.98
N ARG A 85 -0.32 0.39 -6.67
CA ARG A 85 -1.46 -0.52 -6.50
C ARG A 85 -1.57 -1.07 -5.08
N LYS A 86 -0.45 -1.42 -4.43
CA LYS A 86 -0.45 -1.87 -3.04
C LYS A 86 -0.92 -0.79 -2.09
N LEU A 87 -0.50 0.46 -2.29
CA LEU A 87 -0.94 1.60 -1.49
C LEU A 87 -2.46 1.79 -1.59
N PHE A 88 -3.03 1.80 -2.80
CA PHE A 88 -4.49 1.86 -2.98
C PHE A 88 -5.20 0.68 -2.32
N LYS A 89 -4.68 -0.55 -2.47
CA LYS A 89 -5.27 -1.74 -1.85
C LYS A 89 -5.27 -1.71 -0.32
N LEU A 90 -4.30 -1.02 0.30
CA LEU A 90 -4.27 -0.84 1.75
C LEU A 90 -5.39 0.12 2.16
N ALA A 91 -5.41 1.32 1.58
CA ALA A 91 -6.40 2.36 1.88
C ALA A 91 -7.85 1.93 1.55
N SER A 92 -8.01 0.90 0.72
CA SER A 92 -9.30 0.34 0.31
C SER A 92 -9.89 -0.70 1.27
N LYS A 93 -9.22 -1.03 2.38
CA LYS A 93 -9.53 -2.25 3.14
C LYS A 93 -10.89 -2.27 3.81
N ASP A 94 -11.40 -1.10 4.20
CA ASP A 94 -12.69 -0.95 4.87
C ASP A 94 -13.83 -0.56 3.92
N ASN A 95 -13.66 -0.79 2.62
CA ASN A 95 -14.55 -0.34 1.55
C ASN A 95 -14.75 1.18 1.46
N PHE A 96 -13.98 1.95 2.22
CA PHE A 96 -13.91 3.40 2.15
C PHE A 96 -12.44 3.79 2.08
N ILE A 97 -12.07 4.49 1.01
CA ILE A 97 -10.76 5.13 0.91
C ILE A 97 -10.96 6.57 1.41
N GLN A 98 -10.19 6.99 2.41
CA GLN A 98 -10.26 8.36 2.88
C GLN A 98 -9.58 9.30 1.87
N LYS A 99 -10.07 10.54 1.79
CA LYS A 99 -9.56 11.51 0.81
C LYS A 99 -8.08 11.84 1.08
N GLU A 100 -7.70 11.89 2.35
CA GLU A 100 -6.35 12.15 2.84
C GLU A 100 -5.37 11.09 2.35
N GLU A 101 -5.76 9.82 2.45
CA GLU A 101 -4.99 8.68 1.95
C GLU A 101 -4.86 8.72 0.43
N THR A 102 -5.98 8.90 -0.28
CA THR A 102 -5.99 9.05 -1.75
C THR A 102 -5.06 10.17 -2.17
N ASP A 103 -5.20 11.36 -1.60
CA ASP A 103 -4.37 12.53 -1.92
C ASP A 103 -2.88 12.23 -1.70
N MET A 104 -2.52 11.53 -0.62
CA MET A 104 -1.14 11.10 -0.37
C MET A 104 -0.66 10.07 -1.39
N ILE A 105 -1.46 9.06 -1.74
CA ILE A 105 -1.11 8.04 -2.75
C ILE A 105 -0.83 8.71 -4.09
N TYR A 106 -1.67 9.68 -4.49
CA TYR A 106 -1.45 10.48 -5.70
C TYR A 106 -0.17 11.31 -5.65
N GLN A 107 0.19 11.85 -4.48
CA GLN A 107 1.46 12.56 -4.31
C GLN A 107 2.65 11.61 -4.41
N ILE A 108 2.63 10.48 -3.70
CA ILE A 108 3.66 9.44 -3.76
C ILE A 108 3.85 8.97 -5.21
N ALA A 109 2.77 8.59 -5.90
CA ALA A 109 2.85 8.07 -7.27
C ALA A 109 3.41 9.09 -8.27
N ARG A 110 3.06 10.38 -8.11
CA ARG A 110 3.67 11.47 -8.89
C ARG A 110 5.16 11.61 -8.60
N THR A 111 5.58 11.53 -7.35
CA THR A 111 7.00 11.53 -6.96
C THR A 111 7.76 10.34 -7.53
N LEU A 112 7.12 9.18 -7.65
CA LEU A 112 7.67 8.01 -8.36
C LEU A 112 7.80 8.23 -9.88
N GLY A 113 7.22 9.31 -10.42
CA GLY A 113 7.23 9.64 -11.85
C GLY A 113 6.10 8.99 -12.63
N ILE A 114 5.01 8.60 -11.97
CA ILE A 114 3.81 8.05 -12.63
C ILE A 114 2.90 9.22 -13.03
N ASP A 115 2.43 9.20 -14.28
CA ASP A 115 1.50 10.22 -14.77
C ASP A 115 0.09 10.05 -14.18
N GLN A 116 -0.64 11.16 -14.12
CA GLN A 116 -1.99 11.22 -13.52
C GLN A 116 -2.96 10.19 -14.11
N LYS A 117 -2.95 10.01 -15.43
CA LYS A 117 -3.86 9.09 -16.11
C LYS A 117 -3.56 7.66 -15.68
N LYS A 118 -2.28 7.30 -15.57
CA LYS A 118 -1.88 5.96 -15.13
C LYS A 118 -2.20 5.71 -13.67
N ILE A 119 -2.11 6.71 -12.80
CA ILE A 119 -2.53 6.59 -11.39
C ILE A 119 -4.04 6.29 -11.33
N GLN A 120 -4.85 7.02 -12.10
CA GLN A 120 -6.31 6.80 -12.18
C GLN A 120 -6.66 5.39 -12.70
N GLU A 121 -5.94 4.89 -13.72
CA GLU A 121 -6.12 3.51 -14.20
C GLU A 121 -5.88 2.48 -13.08
N ILE A 122 -4.88 2.69 -12.22
CA ILE A 122 -4.59 1.78 -11.10
C ILE A 122 -5.67 1.87 -10.03
N GLU A 123 -6.08 3.08 -9.66
CA GLU A 123 -7.14 3.32 -8.68
C GLU A 123 -8.44 2.65 -9.11
N ASN A 124 -8.89 2.90 -10.35
CA ASN A 124 -10.11 2.29 -10.91
C ASN A 124 -10.04 0.77 -10.89
N TRP A 125 -8.89 0.18 -11.28
CA TRP A 125 -8.70 -1.26 -11.25
C TRP A 125 -8.83 -1.84 -9.83
N VAL A 126 -8.33 -1.13 -8.81
CA VAL A 126 -8.48 -1.56 -7.40
C VAL A 126 -9.94 -1.49 -6.96
N ILE A 127 -10.63 -0.40 -7.26
CA ILE A 127 -12.06 -0.20 -6.93
C ILE A 127 -12.92 -1.29 -7.59
N GLU A 128 -12.71 -1.56 -8.89
CA GLU A 128 -13.41 -2.65 -9.59
C GLU A 128 -13.19 -4.02 -8.94
N GLY A 129 -11.97 -4.28 -8.46
CA GLY A 129 -11.63 -5.51 -7.73
C GLY A 129 -12.36 -5.62 -6.39
N MET A 130 -12.55 -4.52 -5.68
CA MET A 130 -13.33 -4.48 -4.43
C MET A 130 -14.80 -4.76 -4.69
N ASP A 131 -15.39 -4.08 -5.69
CA ASP A 131 -16.78 -4.28 -6.08
C ASP A 131 -17.04 -5.73 -6.48
N TRP A 132 -16.12 -6.32 -7.23
CA TRP A 132 -16.19 -7.73 -7.60
C TRP A 132 -16.15 -8.66 -6.39
N ALA A 133 -15.27 -8.40 -5.41
CA ALA A 133 -15.18 -9.18 -4.18
C ALA A 133 -16.42 -9.02 -3.29
N ALA A 134 -16.97 -7.80 -3.16
CA ALA A 134 -18.18 -7.51 -2.41
C ALA A 134 -19.41 -8.25 -2.98
N ARG A 135 -19.49 -8.37 -4.31
CA ARG A 135 -20.55 -9.18 -4.97
C ARG A 135 -20.52 -10.64 -4.54
N TRP A 136 -19.35 -11.23 -4.30
CA TRP A 136 -19.23 -12.60 -3.81
C TRP A 136 -19.83 -12.74 -2.40
N SER A 137 -19.56 -11.80 -1.50
CA SER A 137 -20.15 -11.79 -0.15
C SER A 137 -21.68 -11.74 -0.19
N ASN A 138 -22.27 -11.00 -1.14
CA ASN A 138 -23.72 -10.94 -1.35
C ASN A 138 -24.33 -12.24 -1.90
N ILE A 139 -23.53 -13.05 -2.60
CA ILE A 139 -23.97 -14.37 -3.08
C ILE A 139 -24.00 -15.34 -1.90
N VAL A 140 -22.92 -15.40 -1.11
CA VAL A 140 -22.77 -16.35 0.01
C VAL A 140 -23.71 -16.04 1.18
N SER A 141 -24.02 -14.76 1.42
CA SER A 141 -24.92 -14.34 2.51
C SER A 141 -26.41 -14.54 2.24
N LYS A 142 -26.82 -14.91 1.01
CA LYS A 142 -28.23 -15.16 0.67
C LYS A 142 -28.76 -16.53 1.11
N ASP A 143 -27.91 -17.40 1.64
CA ASP A 143 -28.26 -18.77 2.03
C ASP A 143 -28.20 -19.02 3.56
N ILE A 144 -28.41 -17.98 4.38
CA ILE A 144 -28.65 -18.10 5.84
C ILE A 144 -30.02 -17.49 6.18
#